data_AF-A0A061BFZ0-F1
#
_entry.id   AF-A0A061BFZ0-F1
#
_cell.length_a   1.000
_cell.length_b   1.000
_cell.length_c   1.000
_cell.angle_alpha   90.00
_cell.angle_beta   90.00
_cell.angle_gamma   90.00
#
_symmetry.space_group_name_H-M   'P 1'
#
loop_
_entity.id
_entity.type
_entity.pdbx_description
1 polymer ?
#
loop_
_entity_poly.entity_id
_entity_poly.type
_entity_poly.pdbx_seq_one_letter_code
_entity_poly.pdbx_strand_id
1 'polypeptide(L)' 'MPLSSSLSLVVVSVIYLLIAVIASNGHAIKVVFGILIGLVGIGYTALEFIPSIEPPENFRNQGHILEEHDEEDVI' A
#
# COMPACT_ATOMS: atom_id res chain seq x y z
N MET A 1 6.76 -16.19 7.78
CA MET A 1 7.07 -14.78 7.41
C MET A 1 7.24 -14.72 5.89
N PRO A 2 6.33 -14.12 5.12
CA PRO A 2 6.52 -14.03 3.68
C PRO A 2 7.57 -12.95 3.40
N LEU A 3 8.81 -13.38 3.19
CA LEU A 3 9.95 -12.54 2.79
C LEU A 3 9.77 -11.91 1.39
N SER A 4 8.67 -12.24 0.69
CA SER A 4 8.39 -11.83 -0.69
C SER A 4 7.64 -10.50 -0.82
N SER A 5 6.86 -10.09 0.18
CA SER A 5 6.03 -8.87 0.09
C SER A 5 6.88 -7.61 0.09
N SER A 6 7.94 -7.59 0.91
CA SER A 6 8.89 -6.48 1.04
C SER A 6 9.76 -6.33 -0.21
N LEU A 7 10.31 -7.45 -0.72
CA LEU A 7 11.11 -7.42 -1.95
C LEU A 7 10.34 -6.84 -3.15
N SER A 8 9.03 -7.09 -3.23
CA SER A 8 8.17 -6.56 -4.30
C SER A 8 8.07 -5.03 -4.28
N LEU A 9 7.89 -4.43 -3.09
CA LEU A 9 7.74 -2.99 -2.91
C LEU A 9 9.06 -2.24 -3.17
N VAL A 10 10.20 -2.79 -2.72
CA VAL A 10 11.53 -2.25 -3.04
C VAL A 10 11.79 -2.22 -4.55
N VAL A 11 11.49 -3.31 -5.26
CA VAL A 11 11.71 -3.40 -6.70
C VAL A 11 10.86 -2.36 -7.45
N VAL A 12 9.58 -2.21 -7.06
CA VAL A 12 8.69 -1.19 -7.63
C VAL A 12 9.21 0.23 -7.34
N SER A 13 9.70 0.48 -6.13
CA SER A 13 10.23 1.78 -5.72
C SER A 13 11.50 2.18 -6.50
N VAL A 14 12.41 1.23 -6.73
CA VAL A 14 13.63 1.44 -7.51
C VAL A 14 13.32 1.73 -8.98
N ILE A 15 12.31 1.08 -9.56
CA ILE A 15 11.86 1.36 -10.93
C ILE A 15 11.35 2.80 -11.06
N TYR A 16 10.56 3.29 -10.10
CA TYR A 16 10.09 4.68 -10.10
C TYR A 16 11.25 5.67 -9.97
N LEU A 17 12.23 5.43 -9.09
CA LEU A 17 13.42 6.28 -8.98
C LEU A 17 14.25 6.29 -10.26
N LEU A 18 14.38 5.15 -10.94
CA LEU A 18 15.10 5.07 -12.21
C LEU A 18 14.40 5.87 -13.31
N ILE A 19 13.07 5.76 -13.43
CA ILE A 19 12.27 6.53 -14.39
C ILE A 19 12.39 8.03 -14.11
N ALA A 20 12.38 8.44 -12.83
CA ALA A 20 12.57 9.83 -12.43
C ALA A 20 13.90 10.42 -12.92
N VAL A 21 15.01 9.70 -12.70
CA VAL A 21 16.35 10.12 -13.13
C VAL A 21 16.46 10.22 -14.65
N ILE A 22 15.92 9.26 -15.38
CA ILE A 22 15.92 9.25 -16.85
C ILE A 22 15.04 10.40 -17.40
N ALA A 23 13.88 10.63 -16.78
CA ALA A 23 12.97 11.71 -17.16
C ALA A 23 13.54 13.09 -16.85
N SER A 24 14.44 13.22 -15.87
CA SER A 24 14.99 14.51 -15.45
C SER A 24 15.97 15.16 -16.45
N ASN A 25 16.20 14.56 -17.62
CA ASN A 25 17.04 15.13 -18.67
C ASN A 25 16.20 15.80 -19.78
N GLY A 26 16.45 17.09 -20.06
CA GLY A 26 15.80 17.84 -21.16
C GLY A 26 15.02 19.09 -20.73
N HIS A 27 13.81 19.28 -21.28
CA HIS A 27 12.97 20.45 -21.05
C HIS A 27 12.47 20.56 -19.59
N ALA A 28 12.26 21.79 -19.10
CA ALA A 28 11.82 22.08 -17.73
C ALA A 28 10.58 21.27 -17.29
N ILE A 29 9.64 21.00 -18.20
CA ILE A 29 8.43 20.19 -17.94
C ILE A 29 8.80 18.75 -17.55
N LYS A 30 9.80 18.14 -18.20
CA LYS A 30 10.23 16.78 -17.89
C LYS A 30 10.88 16.66 -16.52
N VAL A 31 11.60 17.69 -16.09
CA VAL A 31 12.19 17.77 -14.74
C VAL A 31 11.10 17.76 -13.67
N VAL A 32 10.01 18.50 -13.87
CA VAL A 32 8.87 18.51 -12.93
C VAL A 32 8.24 17.12 -12.81
N PHE A 33 8.02 16.42 -13.93
CA PHE A 33 7.53 15.04 -13.91
C PHE A 33 8.52 14.07 -13.25
N GLY A 34 9.82 14.25 -13.48
CA GLY A 34 10.87 13.48 -12.80
C GLY A 34 10.81 13.63 -11.28
N ILE A 35 10.66 14.85 -10.78
CA ILE A 35 10.53 15.12 -9.33
C ILE A 35 9.27 14.47 -8.75
N LEU A 36 8.12 14.54 -9.44
CA LEU A 36 6.88 13.89 -8.99
C LEU A 36 7.02 12.37 -8.88
N ILE A 37 7.61 11.74 -9.89
CA ILE A 37 7.83 10.28 -9.90
C ILE A 37 8.84 9.90 -8.81
N GLY A 38 9.88 10.72 -8.60
CA GLY A 38 10.86 10.52 -7.54
C GLY A 38 10.23 10.57 -6.14
N LEU A 39 9.34 11.53 -5.90
CA LEU A 39 8.58 11.63 -4.64
C LEU A 39 7.71 10.40 -4.38
N VAL A 40 7.06 9.87 -5.40
CA VAL A 40 6.26 8.63 -5.29
C VAL A 40 7.16 7.44 -4.95
N GLY A 41 8.32 7.30 -5.60
CA GLY A 41 9.28 6.24 -5.29
C GLY A 41 9.82 6.31 -3.85
N ILE A 42 10.10 7.52 -3.35
CA ILE A 42 10.47 7.73 -1.94
C ILE A 42 9.32 7.36 -1.00
N GLY A 43 8.09 7.72 -1.34
CA GLY A 43 6.90 7.37 -0.56
C GLY A 43 6.71 5.87 -0.41
N TYR A 44 6.82 5.11 -1.51
CA TYR A 44 6.76 3.64 -1.46
C TYR A 44 7.93 3.04 -0.66
N THR A 45 9.13 3.61 -0.80
CA THR A 45 10.29 3.20 0.02
C THR A 45 10.04 3.44 1.52
N ALA A 46 9.36 4.51 1.90
CA ALA A 46 9.04 4.79 3.30
C ALA A 46 7.96 3.84 3.85
N LEU A 47 6.96 3.50 3.05
CA LEU A 47 5.88 2.57 3.41
C LEU A 47 6.39 1.15 3.69
N GLU A 48 7.48 0.74 3.04
CA GLU A 48 8.20 -0.51 3.31
C GLU A 48 8.56 -0.68 4.79
N PHE A 49 8.93 0.42 5.45
CA PHE A 49 9.40 0.40 6.84
C PHE A 49 8.25 0.47 7.86
N ILE A 50 7.00 0.63 7.40
CA ILE A 50 5.83 0.59 8.27
C ILE A 50 5.40 -0.88 8.43
N PRO A 51 5.52 -1.46 9.64
CA PRO A 51 5.09 -2.83 9.87
C PRO A 51 3.57 -2.94 9.68
N SER A 52 3.12 -4.06 9.12
CA SER A 52 1.70 -4.37 9.02
C SER A 52 1.06 -4.32 10.41
N ILE A 53 0.06 -3.46 10.61
CA ILE A 53 -0.71 -3.42 11.86
C ILE A 53 -1.64 -4.64 11.85
N GLU A 54 -1.57 -5.46 12.89
CA GLU A 54 -2.53 -6.56 13.05
C GLU A 54 -3.96 -5.99 13.19
N PRO A 55 -5.00 -6.65 12.65
CA PRO A 55 -6.36 -6.18 12.76
C PRO A 55 -6.78 -6.05 14.23
N PRO A 56 -7.36 -4.91 14.66
CA PRO A 56 -7.80 -4.73 16.05
C PRO A 56 -8.95 -5.69 16.40
N GLU A 57 -9.10 -5.99 17.69
CA GLU A 57 -10.02 -7.01 18.23
C GLU A 57 -11.48 -6.85 17.74
N ASN A 58 -11.95 -5.61 17.57
CA ASN A 58 -13.30 -5.32 17.10
C ASN A 58 -13.60 -5.88 15.69
N PHE A 59 -12.60 -6.09 14.82
CA PHE A 59 -12.78 -6.72 13.51
C PHE A 59 -12.65 -8.24 13.53
N ARG A 60 -12.30 -8.85 14.66
CA ARG A 60 -12.07 -10.29 14.80
C ARG A 60 -13.31 -11.05 15.30
N ASN A 61 -14.30 -10.35 15.88
CA ASN A 61 -15.42 -10.96 16.62
C ASN A 61 -16.82 -10.72 16.02
N GLN A 62 -16.96 -10.03 14.89
CA GLN A 62 -18.27 -9.57 14.40
C GLN A 62 -18.98 -10.51 13.40
N GLY A 63 -18.55 -11.77 13.28
CA GLY A 63 -19.12 -12.72 12.31
C GLY A 63 -20.14 -13.74 12.85
N HIS A 64 -20.41 -13.79 14.16
CA HIS A 64 -21.23 -14.86 14.78
C HIS A 64 -22.22 -14.30 15.82
N ILE A 65 -22.91 -13.20 15.51
CA ILE A 65 -23.98 -12.66 16.37
C ILE A 65 -25.25 -12.26 15.59
N LEU A 66 -25.37 -12.69 14.33
CA LEU A 66 -26.55 -12.41 13.49
C LEU A 66 -27.34 -13.68 13.09
N GLU A 67 -26.97 -14.87 13.59
CA GLU A 67 -27.70 -16.12 13.30
C GLU A 67 -28.70 -16.54 14.40
N GLU A 68 -28.74 -15.90 15.57
CA GLU A 68 -29.59 -16.36 16.68
C GLU A 68 -30.93 -15.61 16.85
N HIS A 69 -31.41 -14.83 15.87
CA HIS A 69 -32.68 -14.10 16.08
C HIS A 69 -33.60 -13.88 14.86
N ASP A 70 -33.55 -14.77 13.86
CA ASP A 70 -34.53 -14.78 12.75
C ASP A 70 -35.52 -15.97 12.80
N GLU A 71 -35.47 -16.84 13.82
CA GLU A 71 -36.33 -18.05 13.91
C GLU A 71 -37.52 -17.97 14.91
N GLU A 72 -37.66 -16.91 15.72
CA GLU A 72 -38.78 -16.80 16.70
C GLU A 72 -39.89 -15.78 16.36
N ASP A 73 -39.83 -15.11 15.20
CA ASP A 73 -40.83 -14.10 14.78
C ASP A 73 -41.74 -14.56 13.61
N VAL A 74 -42.25 -15.81 13.64
CA VAL A 74 -43.36 -16.24 12.77
C VAL A 74 -44.46 -16.94 13.59
N ILE A 75 -45.40 -16.11 14.06
CA ILE A 75 -46.76 -16.46 14.51
C ILE A 75 -47.72 -16.55 13.33
#